data_AF-A0A0B0N0F2-F1
#
_entry.id   AF-A0A0B0N0F2-F1
#
_cell.length_a   1.000
_cell.length_b   1.000
_cell.length_c   1.000
_cell.angle_alpha   90.00
_cell.angle_beta   90.00
_cell.angle_gamma   90.00
#
_symmetry.space_group_name_H-M   'P 1'
#
loop_
_entity.id
_entity.type
_entity.pdbx_description
1 polymer ?
#
loop_
_entity_poly.entity_id
_entity_poly.type
_entity_poly.pdbx_seq_one_letter_code
_entity_poly.pdbx_strand_id
1 'polypeptide(L)'
;MLLKDLYDVNPVKRVQVSRNSHGQPVGSEARLLAGYLGIIARNANMLPINYESWHQMPDSNKNQALDNIKERFTLEVSDDYIKKALGKKWSLERP
;
A
#
# COMPACT_ATOMS: atom_id res chain seq x y z
N MET A 1 -9.30 14.30 -1.56
CA MET A 1 -9.91 12.97 -1.40
C MET A 1 -9.48 12.39 -0.06
N LEU A 2 -10.43 11.90 0.72
CA LEU A 2 -10.23 11.27 2.02
C LEU A 2 -10.23 9.74 1.88
N LEU A 3 -9.73 9.01 2.88
CA LEU A 3 -9.68 7.54 2.86
C LEU A 3 -11.07 6.90 2.74
N LYS A 4 -12.09 7.48 3.37
CA LYS A 4 -13.48 7.00 3.27
C LYS A 4 -13.99 7.05 1.83
N ASP A 5 -13.58 8.06 1.07
CA ASP A 5 -14.03 8.25 -0.31
C ASP A 5 -13.49 7.13 -1.22
N LEU A 6 -12.39 6.46 -0.85
CA LEU A 6 -11.79 5.35 -1.60
C LEU A 6 -12.74 4.14 -1.75
N TYR A 7 -13.64 3.95 -0.79
CA TYR A 7 -14.64 2.88 -0.84
C TYR A 7 -15.79 3.20 -1.80
N ASP A 8 -16.06 4.48 -2.02
CA ASP A 8 -17.09 4.99 -2.94
C ASP A 8 -16.56 5.22 -4.37
N VAL A 9 -15.23 5.12 -4.55
CA VAL A 9 -14.61 5.16 -5.86
C VAL A 9 -15.11 3.98 -6.69
N ASN A 10 -15.80 4.28 -7.80
CA ASN A 10 -16.18 3.31 -8.82
C ASN A 10 -14.96 2.43 -9.16
N PRO A 11 -15.05 1.09 -9.15
CA PRO A 11 -13.92 0.20 -9.40
C PRO A 11 -13.18 0.47 -10.73
N VAL A 12 -13.80 1.19 -11.65
CA VAL A 12 -13.18 1.64 -12.92
C VAL A 12 -12.24 2.84 -12.74
N LYS A 13 -12.43 3.71 -11.73
CA LYS A 13 -11.70 4.99 -11.59
C LYS A 13 -10.65 4.96 -10.49
N ARG A 14 -9.45 4.45 -10.78
CA ARG A 14 -8.35 4.40 -9.80
C ARG A 14 -7.74 5.78 -9.50
N VAL A 15 -7.18 5.92 -8.31
CA VAL A 15 -6.45 7.11 -7.86
C VAL A 15 -5.05 7.12 -8.47
N GLN A 16 -4.73 8.11 -9.29
CA GLN A 16 -3.39 8.22 -9.86
C GLN A 16 -2.41 8.78 -8.83
N VAL A 17 -1.32 8.04 -8.60
CA VAL A 17 -0.19 8.48 -7.76
C VAL A 17 1.01 8.69 -8.66
N SER A 18 1.31 9.95 -8.94
CA SER A 18 2.46 10.32 -9.73
C SER A 18 3.76 10.34 -8.92
N ARG A 19 4.88 10.23 -9.63
CA ARG A 19 6.22 10.27 -9.03
C ARG A 19 7.03 11.49 -9.46
N ASN A 20 7.99 11.89 -8.62
CA ASN A 20 9.03 12.84 -9.02
C ASN A 20 10.17 12.13 -9.81
N SER A 21 11.15 12.92 -10.27
CA SER A 21 12.35 12.43 -10.97
C SER A 21 13.17 11.43 -10.16
N HIS A 22 13.05 11.43 -8.83
CA HIS A 22 13.73 10.51 -7.92
C HIS A 22 12.97 9.20 -7.68
N GLY A 23 11.82 8.98 -8.33
CA GLY A 23 11.03 7.76 -8.10
C GLY A 23 10.09 7.82 -6.90
N GLN A 24 9.97 8.96 -6.23
CA GLN A 24 9.16 9.10 -5.01
C GLN A 24 7.75 9.59 -5.34
N PRO A 25 6.70 9.08 -4.68
CA PRO A 25 5.34 9.55 -4.89
C PRO A 25 5.20 10.99 -4.39
N VAL A 26 4.46 11.83 -5.13
CA VAL A 26 4.25 13.24 -4.82
C VAL A 26 2.76 13.62 -4.88
N GLY A 27 2.43 14.79 -4.32
CA GLY A 27 1.06 15.30 -4.32
C GLY A 27 0.19 14.82 -3.16
N SER A 28 -1.09 15.15 -3.20
CA SER A 28 -2.05 14.80 -2.14
C SER A 28 -2.39 13.31 -2.13
N GLU A 29 -2.31 12.71 -3.30
CA GLU A 29 -2.54 11.30 -3.62
C GLU A 29 -1.45 10.42 -3.01
N ALA A 30 -0.20 10.91 -2.95
CA ALA A 30 0.88 10.25 -2.22
C ALA A 30 0.59 10.14 -0.72
N ARG A 31 0.00 11.18 -0.13
CA ARG A 31 -0.43 11.15 1.28
C ARG A 31 -1.58 10.16 1.49
N LEU A 32 -2.52 10.11 0.54
CA LEU A 32 -3.61 9.15 0.60
C LEU A 32 -3.10 7.71 0.50
N LEU A 33 -2.18 7.44 -0.44
CA LEU A 33 -1.49 6.16 -0.55
C LEU A 33 -0.81 5.80 0.78
N ALA A 34 -0.04 6.71 1.38
CA ALA A 34 0.64 6.46 2.66
C ALA A 34 -0.34 6.09 3.79
N GLY A 35 -1.50 6.73 3.84
CA GLY A 35 -2.58 6.39 4.78
C GLY A 35 -3.16 5.01 4.50
N TYR A 36 -3.43 4.69 3.24
CA TYR A 36 -3.97 3.39 2.84
C TYR A 36 -3.00 2.24 3.10
N LEU A 37 -1.70 2.44 2.85
CA LEU A 37 -0.66 1.46 3.20
C LEU A 37 -0.66 1.13 4.69
N GLY A 38 -0.96 2.09 5.57
CA GLY A 38 -1.12 1.83 7.00
C GLY A 38 -2.33 0.97 7.33
N ILE A 39 -3.45 1.14 6.61
CA ILE A 39 -4.62 0.28 6.76
C ILE A 39 -4.28 -1.16 6.37
N ILE A 40 -3.65 -1.35 5.21
CA ILE A 40 -3.24 -2.67 4.73
C ILE A 40 -2.23 -3.31 5.68
N ALA A 41 -1.25 -2.54 6.17
CA ALA A 41 -0.26 -2.99 7.14
C ALA A 41 -0.87 -3.58 8.42
N ARG A 42 -2.04 -3.10 8.85
CA ARG A 42 -2.73 -3.61 10.05
C ARG A 42 -3.71 -4.75 9.77
N ASN A 43 -3.92 -5.12 8.50
CA ASN A 43 -4.85 -6.18 8.14
C ASN A 43 -4.19 -7.56 8.34
N ALA A 44 -4.38 -8.16 9.51
CA ALA A 44 -3.78 -9.45 9.87
C ALA A 44 -4.25 -10.63 8.98
N ASN A 45 -5.39 -10.53 8.31
CA ASN A 45 -5.84 -11.56 7.37
C ASN A 45 -4.97 -11.57 6.09
N MET A 46 -4.46 -10.41 5.69
CA MET A 46 -3.64 -10.24 4.48
C MET A 46 -2.14 -10.27 4.81
N LEU A 47 -1.75 -9.61 5.91
CA LEU A 47 -0.39 -9.49 6.40
C LEU A 47 -0.30 -10.01 7.85
N PRO A 48 -0.24 -11.34 8.05
CA PRO A 48 -0.26 -11.96 9.36
C PRO A 48 0.88 -11.50 10.27
N ILE A 49 0.60 -11.36 11.57
CA ILE A 49 1.55 -10.90 12.59
C ILE A 49 2.46 -12.00 13.15
N ASN A 50 2.19 -13.27 12.80
CA ASN A 50 2.95 -14.42 13.30
C ASN A 50 4.32 -14.60 12.63
N TYR A 51 4.66 -13.78 11.65
CA TYR A 51 6.01 -13.70 11.11
C TYR A 51 6.85 -12.73 11.94
N GLU A 52 8.11 -13.08 12.26
CA GLU A 52 8.95 -12.23 13.11
C GLU A 52 9.43 -10.98 12.37
N SER A 53 9.62 -11.10 11.05
CA SER A 53 10.09 -10.02 10.19
C SER A 53 9.40 -10.00 8.81
N TRP A 54 9.35 -8.82 8.19
CA TRP A 54 8.83 -8.64 6.82
C TRP A 54 9.54 -9.52 5.79
N HIS A 55 10.83 -9.81 6.00
CA HIS A 55 11.62 -10.63 5.09
C HIS A 55 11.19 -12.11 5.12
N GLN A 56 10.71 -12.60 6.27
CA GLN A 56 10.17 -13.96 6.42
C GLN A 56 8.73 -14.10 5.92
N MET A 57 8.01 -12.98 5.73
CA MET A 57 6.65 -13.02 5.21
C MET A 57 6.66 -13.58 3.77
N PRO A 58 5.79 -14.54 3.44
CA PRO A 58 5.70 -15.10 2.09
C PRO A 58 5.39 -14.04 1.04
N ASP A 59 5.96 -14.21 -0.15
CA ASP A 59 5.69 -13.28 -1.25
C ASP A 59 4.24 -13.34 -1.73
N SER A 60 3.52 -14.44 -1.50
CA SER A 60 2.07 -14.52 -1.75
C SER A 60 1.29 -13.48 -0.96
N ASN A 61 1.57 -13.30 0.33
CA ASN A 61 0.95 -12.28 1.17
C ASN A 61 1.31 -10.86 0.67
N LYS A 62 2.59 -10.63 0.36
CA LYS A 62 3.06 -9.33 -0.15
C LYS A 62 2.42 -8.99 -1.50
N ASN A 63 2.28 -9.97 -2.38
CA ASN A 63 1.67 -9.81 -3.70
C ASN A 63 0.16 -9.59 -3.59
N GLN A 64 -0.54 -10.33 -2.73
CA GLN A 64 -1.96 -10.10 -2.47
C GLN A 64 -2.23 -8.67 -1.96
N ALA A 65 -1.37 -8.17 -1.05
CA ALA A 65 -1.47 -6.80 -0.58
C ALA A 65 -1.20 -5.77 -1.68
N LEU A 66 -0.20 -6.01 -2.52
CA LEU A 66 0.10 -5.16 -3.67
C LEU A 66 -1.06 -5.12 -4.68
N ASP A 67 -1.68 -6.26 -4.97
CA ASP A 67 -2.82 -6.36 -5.88
C ASP A 67 -4.00 -5.55 -5.34
N ASN A 68 -4.31 -5.69 -4.04
CA ASN A 68 -5.36 -4.88 -3.40
C ASN A 68 -5.08 -3.37 -3.46
N ILE A 69 -3.81 -2.95 -3.35
CA ILE A 69 -3.44 -1.54 -3.54
C ILE A 69 -3.67 -1.13 -5.00
N LYS A 70 -3.31 -1.97 -5.98
CA LYS A 70 -3.48 -1.69 -7.42
C LYS A 70 -4.94 -1.69 -7.88
N GLU A 71 -5.85 -2.31 -7.13
CA GLU A 71 -7.30 -2.19 -7.36
C GLU A 71 -7.80 -0.76 -7.14
N ARG A 72 -7.15 0.00 -6.24
CA ARG A 72 -7.58 1.34 -5.83
C ARG A 72 -6.70 2.45 -6.40
N PHE A 73 -5.44 2.16 -6.74
CA PHE A 73 -4.46 3.13 -7.18
C PHE A 73 -3.82 2.76 -8.53
N THR A 74 -3.61 3.78 -9.37
CA THR A 74 -2.70 3.70 -10.52
C THR A 74 -1.37 4.29 -10.08
N LEU A 75 -0.32 3.47 -10.05
CA LEU A 75 0.95 3.83 -9.41
C LEU A 75 2.04 4.03 -10.46
N GLU A 76 2.67 5.20 -10.48
CA GLU A 76 3.87 5.45 -11.30
C GLU A 76 5.17 5.05 -10.57
N VAL A 77 5.08 4.69 -9.30
CA VAL A 77 6.19 4.14 -8.49
C VAL A 77 6.31 2.63 -8.67
N SER A 78 7.49 2.07 -8.41
CA SER A 78 7.72 0.63 -8.57
C SER A 78 7.01 -0.21 -7.51
N ASP A 79 6.71 -1.47 -7.86
CA ASP A 79 6.17 -2.45 -6.93
C ASP A 79 7.09 -2.68 -5.72
N ASP A 80 8.41 -2.67 -5.94
CA ASP A 80 9.40 -2.78 -4.87
C ASP A 80 9.36 -1.60 -3.91
N TYR A 81 9.10 -0.39 -4.41
CA TYR A 81 8.88 0.78 -3.56
C TYR A 81 7.67 0.55 -2.65
N ILE A 82 6.55 0.09 -3.23
CA ILE A 82 5.31 -0.17 -2.48
C ILE A 82 5.53 -1.26 -1.43
N LYS A 83 6.11 -2.40 -1.82
CA LYS A 83 6.42 -3.50 -0.89
C LYS A 83 7.35 -3.05 0.23
N LYS A 84 8.36 -2.22 -0.07
CA LYS A 84 9.28 -1.68 0.94
C LYS A 84 8.58 -0.70 1.89
N ALA A 85 7.73 0.19 1.36
CA ALA A 85 6.96 1.13 2.16
C ALA A 85 5.96 0.39 3.07
N LEU A 86 5.28 -0.62 2.51
CA LEU A 86 4.35 -1.49 3.23
C LEU A 86 5.05 -2.29 4.32
N GLY A 87 6.23 -2.87 4.04
CA GLY A 87 7.00 -3.60 5.05
C GLY A 87 7.46 -2.72 6.21
N LYS A 88 7.86 -1.47 5.93
CA LYS A 88 8.16 -0.48 6.99
C LYS A 88 6.93 -0.19 7.85
N LYS A 89 5.78 0.00 7.22
CA LYS A 89 4.49 0.24 7.88
C LYS A 89 4.08 -0.94 8.74
N TRP A 90 4.11 -2.16 8.20
CA TRP A 90 3.77 -3.39 8.90
C TRP A 90 4.67 -3.62 10.13
N SER A 91 5.99 -3.41 10.00
CA SER A 91 6.90 -3.58 11.15
C SER A 91 6.68 -2.53 12.27
N LEU A 92 6.21 -1.33 11.92
CA LEU A 92 5.95 -0.24 12.89
C LEU A 92 4.55 -0.28 13.48
N GLU A 93 3.58 -0.75 12.70
CA GLU A 93 2.15 -0.66 12.99
C GLU A 93 1.51 -2.04 13.24
N ARG A 94 2.30 -3.14 13.24
CA ARG A 94 1.80 -4.46 13.67
C ARG A 94 1.29 -4.34 15.12
N PRO A 95 0.07 -4.83 15.40
CA PRO A 95 -0.47 -4.85 16.76
C PRO A 95 0.37 -5.68 17.73
#